data_AF-A0AA39A4E1-F1
#
_entry.id   AF-A0AA39A4E1-F1
#
_cell.length_a   1.000
_cell.length_b   1.000
_cell.length_c   1.000
_cell.angle_alpha   90.00
_cell.angle_beta   90.00
_cell.angle_gamma   90.00
#
_symmetry.space_group_name_H-M   'P 1'
#
loop_
_entity.id
_entity.type
_entity.pdbx_description
1 polymer ?
#
loop_
_entity_poly.entity_id
_entity_poly.type
_entity_poly.pdbx_seq_one_letter_code
_entity_poly.pdbx_strand_id
1 'polypeptide(L)'
;MAVTHADLAPSRSSTELGSKAGTVLLIICILCGLFCFILCLIAEASRSMVTWNSTGEGKHPTKECIYSGSGKTPLLCAGSAFLGLAVVMVVEHTYMLVAVSKSTPPVLITWDPDSSSAKALTWQAGFFFISTWIFFAVGEILLLIGVSVESGHLKNWSTPRPSCLTIPQGLFSAAGVFGLATTFLATGLYLTALKAHRLCHEQETVRRQVLDISVLFASPPMSPRHRIITAVDTENPTARQNHSGQPPSQFSSVFTKHSIDQV
;
A
#
# COMPACT_ATOMS: atom_id res chain seq x y z
N MET A 1 10.97 43.76 -1.75
CA MET A 1 10.17 42.56 -1.44
C MET A 1 11.15 41.49 -1.02
N ALA A 2 11.24 41.17 0.27
CA ALA A 2 12.21 40.20 0.77
C ALA A 2 11.63 38.79 0.59
N VAL A 3 12.25 37.99 -0.28
CA VAL A 3 11.95 36.56 -0.39
C VAL A 3 12.46 35.91 0.89
N THR A 4 11.55 35.39 1.71
CA THR A 4 11.93 34.73 2.97
C THR A 4 12.30 33.27 2.69
N HIS A 5 13.12 32.65 3.53
CA HIS A 5 13.45 31.22 3.39
C HIS A 5 12.20 30.30 3.36
N ALA A 6 11.07 30.79 3.88
CA ALA A 6 9.78 30.10 3.81
C ALA A 6 9.17 30.08 2.39
N ASP A 7 9.44 31.09 1.56
CA ASP A 7 8.96 31.16 0.17
C ASP A 7 9.75 30.26 -0.79
N LEU A 8 10.99 29.91 -0.42
CA LEU A 8 11.85 28.96 -1.15
C LEU A 8 11.68 27.52 -0.64
N ALA A 9 10.96 27.31 0.45
CA ALA A 9 10.68 25.97 0.94
C ALA A 9 9.76 25.28 -0.09
N PRO A 10 10.18 24.15 -0.70
CA PRO A 10 9.34 23.45 -1.65
C PRO A 10 8.00 23.15 -1.00
N SER A 11 6.91 23.73 -1.53
CA SER A 11 5.57 23.42 -1.05
C SER A 11 5.37 21.92 -1.26
N ARG A 12 5.32 21.16 -0.16
CA ARG A 12 5.27 19.70 -0.15
C ARG A 12 3.88 19.26 -0.59
N SER A 13 3.60 19.35 -1.89
CA SER A 13 2.46 18.70 -2.54
C SER A 13 2.75 17.20 -2.64
N SER A 14 2.97 16.55 -1.50
CA SER A 14 3.12 15.09 -1.43
C SER A 14 1.73 14.47 -1.46
N THR A 15 1.49 13.61 -2.44
CA THR A 15 0.40 12.65 -2.39
C THR A 15 0.74 11.67 -1.27
N GLU A 16 0.40 12.02 -0.03
CA GLU A 16 0.75 11.21 1.13
C GLU A 16 0.02 9.88 1.04
N LEU A 17 0.76 8.79 1.23
CA LEU A 17 0.27 7.42 1.24
C LEU A 17 -0.80 7.18 2.34
N GLY A 18 -0.97 8.14 3.27
CA GLY A 18 -2.01 8.18 4.31
C GLY A 18 -3.10 9.23 4.12
N SER A 19 -3.20 9.87 2.95
CA SER A 19 -4.24 10.85 2.65
C SER A 19 -5.63 10.19 2.64
N LYS A 20 -6.67 10.98 2.95
CA LYS A 20 -8.09 10.59 2.82
C LYS A 20 -8.38 9.94 1.46
N ALA A 21 -7.72 10.41 0.40
CA ALA A 21 -7.87 9.87 -0.95
C ALA A 21 -7.42 8.40 -1.06
N GLY A 22 -6.29 8.03 -0.46
CA GLY A 22 -5.78 6.66 -0.49
C GLY A 22 -6.65 5.69 0.31
N THR A 23 -7.18 6.12 1.46
CA THR A 23 -8.17 5.32 2.22
C THR A 23 -9.47 5.10 1.44
N VAL A 24 -9.98 6.14 0.79
CA VAL A 24 -11.18 6.04 -0.06
C VAL A 24 -10.93 5.09 -1.23
N LEU A 25 -9.77 5.19 -1.88
CA LEU A 25 -9.39 4.33 -3.00
C LEU A 25 -9.34 2.86 -2.56
N LEU A 26 -8.75 2.55 -1.41
CA LEU A 26 -8.71 1.21 -0.84
C LEU A 26 -10.12 0.64 -0.60
N ILE A 27 -11.02 1.44 -0.02
CA ILE A 27 -12.42 1.02 0.20
C ILE A 27 -13.11 0.73 -1.14
N ILE A 28 -12.93 1.60 -2.14
CA ILE A 28 -13.50 1.42 -3.48
C ILE A 28 -12.94 0.16 -4.15
N CYS A 29 -11.64 -0.11 -4.05
CA CYS A 29 -11.02 -1.32 -4.59
C CYS A 29 -11.64 -2.59 -3.99
N ILE A 30 -11.82 -2.64 -2.66
CA ILE A 30 -12.42 -3.80 -1.98
C ILE A 30 -13.87 -4.01 -2.42
N LEU A 31 -14.67 -2.94 -2.47
CA LEU A 31 -16.07 -3.02 -2.91
C LEU A 31 -16.18 -3.45 -4.37
N CYS A 32 -15.31 -2.92 -5.24
CA CYS A 32 -15.26 -3.31 -6.64
C CYS A 32 -14.81 -4.77 -6.82
N GLY A 33 -13.81 -5.22 -6.07
CA GLY A 33 -13.38 -6.63 -6.04
C GLY A 33 -14.50 -7.58 -5.61
N LEU A 34 -15.23 -7.23 -4.55
CA LEU A 34 -16.40 -8.00 -4.10
C LEU A 34 -17.51 -8.03 -5.16
N PHE A 35 -17.79 -6.88 -5.79
CA PHE A 35 -18.76 -6.80 -6.86
C PHE A 35 -18.36 -7.67 -8.07
N CYS A 36 -17.09 -7.63 -8.49
CA CYS A 36 -16.56 -8.49 -9.55
C CYS A 36 -16.67 -9.97 -9.18
N PHE A 37 -16.39 -10.34 -7.93
CA PHE A 37 -16.59 -11.70 -7.43
C PHE A 37 -18.07 -12.15 -7.56
N ILE A 38 -19.01 -11.30 -7.17
CA ILE A 38 -20.45 -11.59 -7.33
C ILE A 38 -20.81 -11.76 -8.81
N LEU A 39 -20.29 -10.90 -9.70
CA LEU A 39 -20.47 -11.07 -11.14
C LEU A 39 -19.92 -12.41 -11.65
N CYS A 40 -18.76 -12.86 -11.16
CA CYS A 40 -18.22 -14.18 -11.47
C CYS A 40 -19.15 -15.31 -10.99
N LEU A 41 -19.76 -15.19 -9.81
CA LEU A 41 -20.74 -16.16 -9.32
C LEU A 41 -22.02 -16.18 -10.17
N ILE A 42 -22.51 -15.01 -10.60
CA ILE A 42 -23.65 -14.92 -11.51
C ILE A 42 -23.30 -15.54 -12.87
N ALA A 43 -22.09 -15.30 -13.38
CA ALA A 43 -21.61 -15.92 -14.61
C ALA A 43 -21.53 -17.45 -14.46
N GLU A 44 -21.05 -17.96 -13.33
CA GLU A 44 -21.03 -19.40 -13.05
C GLU A 44 -22.44 -20.01 -13.02
N ALA A 45 -23.38 -19.34 -12.33
CA ALA A 45 -24.76 -19.82 -12.21
C ALA A 45 -25.54 -19.76 -13.53
N SER A 46 -25.17 -18.84 -14.42
CA SER A 46 -25.80 -18.64 -15.73
C SER A 46 -25.04 -19.29 -16.89
N ARG A 47 -24.00 -20.10 -16.60
CA ARG A 47 -23.19 -20.76 -17.62
C ARG A 47 -24.03 -21.67 -18.51
N SER A 48 -23.63 -21.75 -19.77
CA SER A 48 -24.28 -22.65 -20.71
C SER A 48 -23.95 -24.12 -20.38
N MET A 49 -24.98 -24.95 -20.25
CA MET A 49 -24.82 -26.40 -20.05
C MET A 49 -25.03 -27.13 -21.38
N VAL A 50 -24.34 -28.26 -21.59
CA VAL A 50 -24.55 -29.10 -22.77
C VAL A 50 -25.56 -30.19 -22.46
N THR A 51 -26.58 -30.29 -23.32
CA THR A 51 -27.56 -31.37 -23.37
C THR A 51 -27.27 -32.25 -24.57
N TRP A 52 -27.26 -33.56 -24.38
CA TRP A 52 -27.05 -34.54 -25.45
C TRP A 52 -28.40 -34.99 -26.00
N ASN A 53 -28.60 -34.81 -27.31
CA ASN A 53 -29.75 -35.34 -28.02
C ASN A 53 -29.31 -36.48 -28.92
N SER A 54 -29.97 -37.63 -28.79
CA SER A 54 -29.80 -38.75 -29.72
C SER A 54 -30.77 -38.57 -30.88
N THR A 55 -30.28 -38.01 -31.99
CA THR A 55 -31.06 -37.86 -33.21
C THR A 55 -30.86 -39.13 -34.05
N GLY A 56 -31.90 -39.98 -34.16
CA GLY A 56 -31.92 -41.13 -35.09
C GLY A 56 -32.56 -42.42 -34.55
N GLU A 57 -33.60 -42.91 -35.22
CA GLU A 57 -34.30 -44.19 -34.96
C GLU A 57 -33.59 -45.42 -35.60
N GLY A 58 -32.26 -45.45 -35.62
CA GLY A 58 -31.46 -46.47 -36.31
C GLY A 58 -30.46 -47.22 -35.44
N LYS A 59 -29.84 -48.29 -36.00
CA LYS A 59 -28.81 -49.13 -35.32
C LYS A 59 -27.57 -48.37 -34.81
N HIS A 60 -27.32 -47.16 -35.32
CA HIS A 60 -26.27 -46.24 -34.83
C HIS A 60 -26.86 -44.84 -34.63
N PRO A 61 -27.39 -44.53 -33.43
CA PRO A 61 -27.89 -43.19 -33.13
C PRO A 61 -26.72 -42.19 -33.12
N THR A 62 -26.81 -41.14 -33.93
CA THR A 62 -25.88 -40.01 -33.89
C THR A 62 -26.15 -39.19 -32.63
N LYS A 63 -25.17 -39.13 -31.73
CA LYS A 63 -25.23 -38.31 -30.51
C LYS A 63 -24.82 -36.89 -30.88
N GLU A 64 -25.79 -35.99 -30.96
CA GLU A 64 -25.56 -34.57 -31.16
C GLU A 64 -25.66 -33.84 -29.82
N CYS A 65 -24.95 -32.73 -29.70
CA CYS A 65 -24.97 -31.90 -28.50
C CYS A 65 -25.58 -30.54 -28.82
N ILE A 66 -26.38 -30.03 -27.87
CA ILE A 66 -27.07 -28.74 -27.95
C ILE A 66 -26.79 -27.99 -26.65
N TYR A 67 -26.56 -26.68 -26.73
CA TYR A 67 -26.41 -25.85 -25.54
C TYR A 67 -27.79 -25.49 -24.95
N SER A 68 -27.92 -25.52 -23.63
CA SER A 68 -29.18 -25.31 -22.91
C SER A 68 -29.61 -23.83 -22.85
N GLY A 69 -28.70 -22.88 -23.07
CA GLY A 69 -29.00 -21.46 -22.94
C GLY A 69 -28.04 -20.55 -23.71
N SER A 70 -28.42 -19.27 -23.80
CA SER A 70 -27.63 -18.23 -24.46
C SER A 70 -26.49 -17.75 -23.56
N GLY A 71 -25.27 -17.70 -24.08
CA GLY A 71 -24.09 -17.21 -23.37
C GLY A 71 -24.10 -15.70 -23.05
N LYS A 72 -25.16 -14.95 -23.37
CA LYS A 72 -25.22 -13.48 -23.20
C LYS A 72 -25.00 -13.03 -21.76
N THR A 73 -25.73 -13.61 -20.81
CA THR A 73 -25.63 -13.25 -19.39
C THR A 73 -24.26 -13.57 -18.80
N PRO A 74 -23.73 -14.81 -18.93
CA PRO A 74 -22.42 -15.11 -18.38
C PRO A 74 -21.32 -14.31 -19.08
N LEU A 75 -21.45 -14.03 -20.38
CA LEU A 75 -20.49 -13.20 -21.12
C LEU A 75 -20.46 -11.75 -20.60
N LEU A 76 -21.63 -11.14 -20.40
CA LEU A 76 -21.70 -9.76 -19.88
C LEU A 76 -21.18 -9.67 -18.45
N CYS A 77 -21.57 -10.62 -17.58
CA CYS A 77 -21.11 -10.65 -16.19
C CYS A 77 -19.60 -10.91 -16.10
N ALA A 78 -19.09 -11.95 -16.75
CA ALA A 78 -17.67 -12.29 -16.73
C ALA A 78 -16.81 -11.24 -17.43
N GLY A 79 -17.28 -10.69 -18.57
CA GLY A 79 -16.59 -9.61 -19.28
C GLY A 79 -16.52 -8.32 -18.46
N SER A 80 -17.59 -7.99 -17.73
CA SER A 80 -17.59 -6.85 -16.80
C SER A 80 -16.67 -7.07 -15.60
N ALA A 81 -16.63 -8.30 -15.05
CA ALA A 81 -15.72 -8.65 -13.97
C ALA A 81 -14.25 -8.59 -14.42
N PHE A 82 -13.93 -9.12 -15.60
CA PHE A 82 -12.60 -9.04 -16.23
C PHE A 82 -12.14 -7.59 -16.38
N LEU A 83 -12.95 -6.74 -17.02
CA LEU A 83 -12.61 -5.33 -17.19
C LEU A 83 -12.51 -4.59 -15.85
N GLY A 84 -13.44 -4.86 -14.93
CA GLY A 84 -13.48 -4.25 -13.60
C GLY A 84 -12.23 -4.55 -12.79
N LEU A 85 -11.83 -5.82 -12.70
CA LEU A 85 -10.62 -6.26 -12.01
C LEU A 85 -9.36 -5.65 -12.64
N ALA A 86 -9.26 -5.62 -13.97
CA ALA A 86 -8.14 -5.00 -14.65
C ALA A 86 -8.01 -3.50 -14.38
N VAL A 87 -9.13 -2.75 -14.42
CA VAL A 87 -9.14 -1.31 -14.13
C VAL A 87 -8.74 -1.05 -12.68
N VAL A 88 -9.31 -1.79 -11.72
CA VAL A 88 -8.97 -1.68 -10.30
C VAL A 88 -7.48 -1.95 -10.07
N MET A 89 -6.97 -3.04 -10.64
CA MET A 89 -5.56 -3.43 -10.52
C MET A 89 -4.62 -2.32 -11.02
N VAL A 90 -4.89 -1.76 -12.20
CA VAL A 90 -4.08 -0.68 -12.78
C VAL A 90 -4.18 0.61 -11.97
N VAL A 91 -5.39 1.01 -11.56
CA VAL A 91 -5.59 2.24 -10.76
C VAL A 91 -4.87 2.16 -9.43
N GLU A 92 -5.02 1.04 -8.71
CA GLU A 92 -4.39 0.83 -7.41
C GLU A 92 -2.87 0.81 -7.49
N HIS A 93 -2.30 0.03 -8.42
CA HIS A 93 -0.85 -0.05 -8.59
C HIS A 93 -0.24 1.26 -9.12
N THR A 94 -0.95 1.98 -10.00
CA THR A 94 -0.50 3.29 -10.48
C THR A 94 -0.53 4.32 -9.35
N TYR A 95 -1.58 4.35 -8.54
CA TYR A 95 -1.66 5.22 -7.36
C TYR A 95 -0.48 4.95 -6.42
N MET A 96 -0.22 3.67 -6.13
CA MET A 96 0.90 3.25 -5.30
C MET A 96 2.25 3.69 -5.86
N LEU A 97 2.50 3.48 -7.16
CA LEU A 97 3.74 3.92 -7.82
C LEU A 97 3.91 5.44 -7.76
N VAL A 98 2.85 6.21 -8.02
CA VAL A 98 2.89 7.67 -7.93
C VAL A 98 3.18 8.11 -6.50
N ALA A 99 2.48 7.54 -5.53
CA ALA A 99 2.66 7.89 -4.12
C ALA A 99 4.08 7.58 -3.63
N VAL A 100 4.64 6.42 -4.02
CA VAL A 100 6.04 6.05 -3.69
C VAL A 100 7.06 6.95 -4.40
N SER A 101 6.84 7.29 -5.68
CA SER A 101 7.76 8.15 -6.45
C SER A 101 7.81 9.60 -5.94
N LYS A 102 6.71 10.08 -5.34
CA LYS A 102 6.58 11.45 -4.81
C LYS A 102 6.99 11.56 -3.35
N SER A 103 7.07 10.46 -2.61
CA SER A 103 7.65 10.46 -1.26
C SER A 103 9.14 10.84 -1.32
N THR A 104 9.47 11.94 -0.63
CA THR A 104 10.80 12.58 -0.60
C THR A 104 11.95 11.55 -0.45
N PRO A 105 13.03 11.60 -1.27
CA PRO A 105 14.12 10.60 -1.25
C PRO A 105 15.14 10.62 -0.09
N PRO A 106 15.25 11.59 0.84
CA PRO A 106 16.44 11.66 1.69
C PRO A 106 16.45 10.62 2.82
N VAL A 107 15.32 9.97 3.14
CA VAL A 107 15.26 9.02 4.27
C VAL A 107 15.54 7.58 3.85
N LEU A 108 15.15 7.16 2.64
CA LEU A 108 15.41 5.80 2.15
C LEU A 108 16.91 5.52 2.01
N ILE A 109 17.72 6.56 1.79
CA ILE A 109 19.20 6.50 1.70
C ILE A 109 19.84 6.42 3.11
N THR A 110 19.10 6.75 4.16
CA THR A 110 19.59 6.76 5.56
C THR A 110 19.08 5.60 6.38
N TRP A 111 18.19 4.79 5.82
CA TRP A 111 17.75 3.57 6.44
C TRP A 111 18.86 2.54 6.31
N ASP A 112 19.32 1.99 7.42
CA ASP A 112 20.32 0.93 7.40
C ASP A 112 19.70 -0.30 6.70
N PRO A 113 20.11 -0.61 5.46
CA PRO A 113 19.54 -1.71 4.70
C PRO A 113 19.82 -3.07 5.36
N ASP A 114 20.80 -3.12 6.27
CA ASP A 114 21.16 -4.32 7.03
C ASP A 114 20.32 -4.49 8.31
N SER A 115 19.45 -3.53 8.64
CA SER A 115 18.53 -3.70 9.77
C SER A 115 17.50 -4.81 9.50
N SER A 116 17.28 -5.70 10.48
CA SER A 116 16.37 -6.84 10.36
C SER A 116 14.92 -6.43 10.02
N SER A 117 14.49 -5.26 10.52
CA SER A 117 13.18 -4.68 10.23
C SER A 117 13.05 -4.24 8.77
N ALA A 118 14.13 -3.69 8.19
CA ALA A 118 14.14 -3.26 6.79
C ALA A 118 14.03 -4.40 5.80
N LYS A 119 14.81 -5.44 6.06
CA LYS A 119 14.80 -6.66 5.26
C LYS A 119 13.45 -7.37 5.34
N ALA A 120 12.85 -7.44 6.53
CA ALA A 120 11.52 -8.03 6.70
C ALA A 120 10.44 -7.26 5.93
N LEU A 121 10.49 -5.91 5.95
CA LEU A 121 9.49 -5.07 5.30
C LEU A 121 9.59 -5.10 3.77
N THR A 122 10.81 -5.06 3.23
CA THR A 122 11.05 -5.23 1.78
C THR A 122 10.69 -6.63 1.31
N TRP A 123 11.02 -7.67 2.07
CA TRP A 123 10.60 -9.03 1.79
C TRP A 123 9.08 -9.17 1.78
N GLN A 124 8.40 -8.61 2.78
CA GLN A 124 6.94 -8.61 2.87
C GLN A 124 6.30 -7.88 1.69
N ALA A 125 6.81 -6.70 1.32
CA ALA A 125 6.33 -5.95 0.16
C ALA A 125 6.54 -6.73 -1.15
N GLY A 126 7.71 -7.34 -1.32
CA GLY A 126 8.02 -8.20 -2.47
C GLY A 126 7.08 -9.40 -2.57
N PHE A 127 6.81 -10.06 -1.45
CA PHE A 127 5.88 -11.19 -1.37
C PHE A 127 4.46 -10.77 -1.80
N PHE A 128 3.93 -9.68 -1.25
CA PHE A 128 2.60 -9.20 -1.62
C PHE A 128 2.54 -8.79 -3.09
N PHE A 129 3.56 -8.07 -3.59
CA PHE A 129 3.61 -7.64 -4.99
C PHE A 129 3.60 -8.84 -5.94
N ILE A 130 4.53 -9.78 -5.79
CA ILE A 130 4.65 -10.96 -6.67
C ILE A 130 3.38 -11.82 -6.60
N SER A 131 2.87 -12.07 -5.38
CA SER A 131 1.65 -12.86 -5.20
C SER A 131 0.45 -12.18 -5.86
N THR A 132 0.30 -10.86 -5.72
CA THR A 132 -0.81 -10.12 -6.35
C THR A 132 -0.81 -10.30 -7.87
N TRP A 133 0.35 -10.18 -8.52
CA TRP A 133 0.46 -10.37 -9.98
C TRP A 133 0.18 -11.80 -10.42
N ILE A 134 0.64 -12.80 -9.67
CA ILE A 134 0.38 -14.21 -9.98
C ILE A 134 -1.12 -14.51 -9.88
N PHE A 135 -1.76 -14.13 -8.77
CA PHE A 135 -3.19 -14.37 -8.57
C PHE A 135 -4.04 -13.60 -9.59
N PHE A 136 -3.66 -12.36 -9.92
CA PHE A 136 -4.31 -11.57 -10.96
C PHE A 136 -4.22 -12.25 -12.31
N ALA A 137 -3.01 -12.65 -12.74
CA ALA A 137 -2.81 -13.29 -14.02
C ALA A 137 -3.60 -14.61 -14.14
N VAL A 138 -3.59 -15.43 -13.09
CA VAL A 138 -4.37 -16.69 -13.07
C VAL A 138 -5.87 -16.41 -13.16
N GLY A 139 -6.40 -15.46 -12.36
CA GLY A 139 -7.81 -15.10 -12.40
C GLY A 139 -8.25 -14.56 -13.76
N GLU A 140 -7.47 -13.66 -14.34
CA GLU A 140 -7.75 -13.05 -15.65
C GLU A 140 -7.68 -14.08 -16.78
N ILE A 141 -6.72 -15.00 -16.77
CA ILE A 141 -6.63 -16.07 -17.77
C ILE A 141 -7.86 -16.98 -17.68
N LEU A 142 -8.31 -17.34 -16.48
CA LEU A 142 -9.52 -18.13 -16.29
C LEU A 142 -10.75 -17.37 -16.83
N LEU A 143 -10.89 -16.08 -16.52
CA LEU A 143 -11.97 -15.24 -17.07
C LEU A 143 -11.91 -15.15 -18.59
N LEU A 144 -10.73 -14.96 -19.18
CA LEU A 144 -10.54 -14.91 -20.62
C LEU A 144 -10.95 -16.22 -21.30
N ILE A 145 -10.59 -17.36 -20.74
CA ILE A 145 -11.03 -18.67 -21.25
C ILE A 145 -12.56 -18.75 -21.21
N GLY A 146 -13.17 -18.40 -20.07
CA GLY A 146 -14.62 -18.45 -19.90
C GLY A 146 -15.37 -17.53 -20.87
N VAL A 147 -14.92 -16.27 -20.99
CA VAL A 147 -15.47 -15.28 -21.92
C VAL A 147 -15.30 -15.75 -23.37
N SER A 148 -14.13 -16.30 -23.73
CA SER A 148 -13.87 -16.80 -25.08
C SER A 148 -14.84 -17.92 -25.47
N VAL A 149 -15.08 -18.87 -24.57
CA VAL A 149 -16.00 -19.99 -24.84
C VAL A 149 -17.46 -19.51 -24.87
N GLU A 150 -17.90 -18.73 -23.88
CA GLU A 150 -19.30 -18.24 -23.83
C GLU A 150 -19.64 -17.28 -24.98
N SER A 151 -18.64 -16.57 -25.53
CA SER A 151 -18.84 -15.74 -26.72
C SER A 151 -19.27 -16.56 -27.95
N GLY A 152 -18.83 -17.81 -28.04
CA GLY A 152 -19.23 -18.76 -29.08
C GLY A 152 -20.70 -19.17 -28.99
N HIS A 153 -21.35 -18.94 -27.84
CA HIS A 153 -22.75 -19.31 -27.58
C HIS A 153 -23.73 -18.14 -27.75
N LEU A 154 -23.30 -17.04 -28.36
CA LEU A 154 -24.15 -15.87 -28.60
C LEU A 154 -25.22 -16.09 -29.67
N LYS A 155 -24.87 -16.82 -30.74
CA LYS A 155 -25.73 -17.04 -31.91
C LYS A 155 -25.75 -18.53 -32.26
N ASN A 156 -26.92 -19.04 -32.64
CA ASN A 156 -27.09 -20.45 -33.03
C ASN A 156 -26.63 -21.44 -31.95
N TRP A 157 -26.89 -21.12 -30.67
CA TRP A 157 -26.55 -21.99 -29.54
C TRP A 157 -27.44 -23.23 -29.48
N SER A 158 -28.68 -23.14 -30.02
CA SER A 158 -29.64 -24.24 -30.09
C SER A 158 -29.43 -25.17 -31.29
N THR A 159 -28.48 -24.89 -32.19
CA THR A 159 -28.23 -25.77 -33.34
C THR A 159 -27.43 -26.99 -32.88
N PRO A 160 -27.88 -28.23 -33.19
CA PRO A 160 -27.15 -29.44 -32.84
C PRO A 160 -25.79 -29.50 -33.52
N ARG A 161 -24.78 -29.96 -32.77
CA ARG A 161 -23.38 -30.08 -33.22
C ARG A 161 -22.85 -31.49 -32.93
N PRO A 162 -21.89 -31.99 -33.74
CA PRO A 162 -21.25 -33.28 -33.48
C PRO A 162 -20.26 -33.24 -32.30
N SER A 163 -19.72 -32.06 -32.00
CA SER A 163 -18.80 -31.82 -30.88
C SER A 163 -19.13 -30.48 -30.21
N CYS A 164 -19.25 -30.49 -28.88
CA CYS A 164 -19.48 -29.28 -28.07
C CYS A 164 -18.31 -29.08 -27.12
N LEU A 165 -17.79 -27.85 -27.08
CA LEU A 165 -16.83 -27.43 -26.10
C LEU A 165 -17.57 -27.04 -24.81
N THR A 166 -17.15 -27.58 -23.67
CA THR A 166 -17.72 -27.25 -22.36
C THR A 166 -16.65 -26.66 -21.46
N ILE A 167 -17.07 -25.65 -20.69
CA ILE A 167 -16.26 -25.08 -19.62
C ILE A 167 -16.42 -25.99 -18.39
N PRO A 168 -15.32 -26.34 -17.69
CA PRO A 168 -15.42 -27.08 -16.44
C PRO A 168 -16.21 -26.27 -15.40
N GLN A 169 -16.98 -26.98 -14.57
CA GLN A 169 -17.73 -26.35 -13.49
C GLN A 169 -16.80 -25.68 -12.49
N GLY A 170 -17.16 -24.48 -12.06
CA GLY A 170 -16.40 -23.68 -11.11
C GLY A 170 -15.30 -22.84 -11.72
N LEU A 171 -15.16 -22.77 -13.05
CA LEU A 171 -14.14 -21.95 -13.70
C LEU A 171 -14.34 -20.46 -13.40
N PHE A 172 -15.56 -19.92 -13.52
CA PHE A 172 -15.82 -18.52 -13.21
C PHE A 172 -15.72 -18.26 -11.70
N SER A 173 -16.21 -19.20 -10.88
CA SER A 173 -16.08 -19.13 -9.43
C SER A 173 -14.61 -19.07 -8.98
N ALA A 174 -13.77 -19.98 -9.48
CA ALA A 174 -12.34 -19.99 -9.20
C ALA A 174 -11.68 -18.69 -9.65
N ALA A 175 -12.00 -18.20 -10.85
CA ALA A 175 -11.49 -16.93 -11.34
C ALA A 175 -11.86 -15.75 -10.44
N GLY A 176 -13.11 -15.72 -9.97
CA GLY A 176 -13.59 -14.74 -8.99
C GLY A 176 -12.83 -14.82 -7.67
N VAL A 177 -12.53 -16.02 -7.15
CA VAL A 177 -11.74 -16.19 -5.92
C VAL A 177 -10.31 -15.69 -6.11
N PHE A 178 -9.67 -16.00 -7.24
CA PHE A 178 -8.34 -15.47 -7.57
C PHE A 178 -8.37 -13.93 -7.67
N GLY A 179 -9.37 -13.36 -8.35
CA GLY A 179 -9.56 -11.91 -8.43
C GLY A 179 -9.78 -11.24 -7.07
N LEU A 180 -10.62 -11.84 -6.21
CA LEU A 180 -10.86 -11.33 -4.86
C LEU A 180 -9.58 -11.42 -4.01
N ALA A 181 -8.87 -12.54 -4.07
CA ALA A 181 -7.57 -12.71 -3.40
C ALA A 181 -6.56 -11.65 -3.86
N THR A 182 -6.50 -11.34 -5.16
CA THR A 182 -5.69 -10.25 -5.71
C THR A 182 -6.01 -8.92 -5.03
N THR A 183 -7.29 -8.55 -4.89
CA THR A 183 -7.65 -7.27 -4.23
C THR A 183 -7.23 -7.22 -2.76
N PHE A 184 -7.31 -8.35 -2.04
CA PHE A 184 -6.81 -8.42 -0.66
C PHE A 184 -5.29 -8.36 -0.56
N LEU A 185 -4.57 -9.03 -1.47
CA LEU A 185 -3.11 -8.98 -1.54
C LEU A 185 -2.61 -7.58 -1.90
N ALA A 186 -3.28 -6.90 -2.84
CA ALA A 186 -3.00 -5.52 -3.22
C ALA A 186 -3.24 -4.56 -2.03
N THR A 187 -4.33 -4.75 -1.29
CA THR A 187 -4.58 -4.04 -0.03
C THR A 187 -3.46 -4.29 0.99
N GLY A 188 -2.98 -5.53 1.10
CA GLY A 188 -1.83 -5.88 1.95
C GLY A 188 -0.55 -5.15 1.55
N LEU A 189 -0.29 -5.01 0.24
CA LEU A 189 0.81 -4.22 -0.31
C LEU A 189 0.65 -2.73 0.06
N TYR A 190 -0.55 -2.16 -0.11
CA TYR A 190 -0.86 -0.79 0.26
C TYR A 190 -0.56 -0.52 1.75
N LEU A 191 -1.07 -1.39 2.63
CA LEU A 191 -0.84 -1.26 4.07
C LEU A 191 0.63 -1.42 4.45
N THR A 192 1.35 -2.31 3.77
CA THR A 192 2.79 -2.50 3.97
C THR A 192 3.56 -1.24 3.59
N ALA A 193 3.22 -0.62 2.45
CA ALA A 193 3.83 0.63 2.04
C ALA A 193 3.46 1.79 2.98
N LEU A 194 2.21 1.85 3.47
CA LEU A 194 1.80 2.84 4.48
C LEU A 194 2.59 2.70 5.77
N LYS A 195 2.81 1.46 6.24
CA LYS A 195 3.68 1.19 7.40
C LYS A 195 5.10 1.67 7.15
N ALA A 196 5.66 1.38 5.98
CA ALA A 196 6.99 1.87 5.59
C ALA A 196 7.08 3.39 5.62
N HIS A 197 6.07 4.07 5.07
CA HIS A 197 6.00 5.53 5.04
C HIS A 197 5.89 6.12 6.45
N ARG A 198 5.09 5.53 7.35
CA ARG A 198 4.97 5.99 8.75
C ARG A 198 6.29 5.85 9.50
N LEU A 199 6.95 4.69 9.40
CA LEU A 199 8.25 4.46 10.03
C LEU A 199 9.32 5.45 9.52
N CYS A 200 9.36 5.69 8.21
CA CYS A 200 10.27 6.69 7.63
C CYS A 200 9.99 8.10 8.16
N HIS A 201 8.71 8.48 8.27
CA HIS A 201 8.33 9.81 8.77
C HIS A 201 8.68 10.01 10.24
N GLU A 202 8.45 9.00 11.09
CA GLU A 202 8.83 9.04 12.51
C GLU A 202 10.35 9.19 12.66
N GLN A 203 11.13 8.40 11.92
CA GLN A 203 12.59 8.50 11.93
C GLN A 203 13.09 9.87 11.44
N GLU A 204 12.48 10.43 10.40
CA GLU A 204 12.82 11.78 9.91
C GLU A 204 12.57 12.83 10.98
N THR A 205 11.46 12.71 11.71
CA THR A 205 11.08 13.62 12.80
C THR A 205 12.09 13.54 13.95
N VAL A 206 12.45 12.33 14.40
CA VAL A 206 13.47 12.13 15.43
C VAL A 206 14.83 12.66 14.99
N ARG A 207 15.25 12.39 13.74
CA ARG A 207 16.52 12.88 13.19
C ARG A 207 16.56 14.41 13.15
N ARG A 208 15.47 15.07 12.73
CA ARG A 208 15.36 16.54 12.77
C ARG A 208 15.49 17.07 14.19
N GLN A 209 14.78 16.49 15.16
CA GLN A 209 14.87 16.88 16.57
C GLN A 209 16.29 16.73 17.12
N VAL A 210 16.98 15.62 16.82
CA VAL A 210 18.36 15.41 17.26
C VAL A 210 19.31 16.44 16.62
N LEU A 211 19.12 16.77 15.35
CA LEU A 211 19.92 17.81 14.68
C LEU A 211 19.68 19.20 15.29
N ASP A 212 18.42 19.59 15.53
CA ASP A 212 18.09 20.88 16.14
C ASP A 212 18.67 21.01 17.55
N ILE A 213 18.57 19.95 18.36
CA ILE A 213 19.17 19.87 19.69
C ILE A 213 20.70 19.95 19.59
N SER A 214 21.31 19.24 18.65
CA SER A 214 22.76 19.27 18.45
C SER A 214 23.27 20.66 18.05
N VAL A 215 22.53 21.40 17.22
CA VAL A 215 22.87 22.79 16.86
C VAL A 215 22.78 23.73 18.08
N LEU A 216 21.78 23.53 18.95
CA LEU A 216 21.66 24.29 20.20
C LEU A 216 22.82 24.04 21.16
N PHE A 217 23.29 22.78 21.28
CA PHE A 217 24.43 22.44 22.16
C PHE A 217 25.80 22.70 21.53
N ALA A 218 25.91 22.73 20.20
CA ALA A 218 27.15 23.04 19.47
C ALA A 218 27.35 24.55 19.26
N SER A 219 26.39 25.39 19.67
CA SER A 219 26.55 26.85 19.66
C SER A 219 27.64 27.23 20.66
N PRO A 220 28.73 27.93 20.25
CA PRO A 220 29.77 28.36 21.19
C PRO A 220 29.14 29.26 22.26
N PRO A 221 29.65 29.26 23.51
CA PRO A 221 29.14 30.16 24.53
C PRO A 221 29.20 31.58 23.97
N MET A 222 28.04 32.24 23.89
CA MET A 222 27.96 33.64 23.51
C MET A 222 28.89 34.38 24.48
N SER A 223 29.99 34.92 23.96
CA SER A 223 30.97 35.59 24.81
C SER A 223 30.26 36.68 25.60
N PRO A 224 30.60 36.89 26.89
CA PRO A 224 30.02 37.98 27.65
C PRO A 224 30.32 39.25 26.86
N ARG A 225 29.29 39.95 26.39
CA ARG A 225 29.46 41.31 25.86
C ARG A 225 30.21 42.08 26.94
N HIS A 226 31.48 42.40 26.67
CA HIS A 226 32.23 43.34 27.48
C HIS A 226 31.43 44.65 27.46
N ARG A 227 30.67 44.85 28.54
CA ARG A 227 30.12 46.15 28.89
C ARG A 227 31.33 47.01 29.17
N ILE A 228 31.72 47.81 28.18
CA ILE A 228 32.68 48.89 28.36
C ILE A 228 32.07 49.80 29.42
N ILE A 229 32.52 49.64 30.66
CA ILE A 229 32.28 50.60 31.73
C ILE A 229 33.25 51.73 31.42
N THR A 230 32.72 52.79 30.83
CA THR A 230 33.42 54.06 30.68
C THR A 230 33.84 54.51 32.08
N ALA A 231 35.15 54.59 32.32
CA ALA A 231 35.68 55.18 33.53
C ALA A 231 35.27 56.65 33.56
N VAL A 232 34.37 57.00 34.48
CA VAL A 232 34.15 58.38 34.89
C VAL A 232 35.07 58.61 36.08
N ASP A 233 36.03 59.48 35.86
CA ASP A 233 37.00 59.97 36.81
C ASP A 233 36.30 60.95 37.76
N THR A 234 36.12 60.60 39.04
CA THR A 234 35.79 61.59 40.09
C THR A 234 36.20 61.07 41.47
N GLU A 235 36.82 61.96 42.23
CA GLU A 235 37.66 61.73 43.39
C GLU A 235 36.91 61.32 44.70
N ASN A 236 37.67 60.58 45.52
CA ASN A 236 37.69 60.50 47.00
C ASN A 236 36.83 59.44 47.75
N PRO A 237 37.41 58.75 48.78
CA PRO A 237 36.86 57.53 49.38
C PRO A 237 36.22 57.75 50.77
N THR A 238 35.31 56.86 51.18
CA THR A 238 35.19 56.34 52.57
C THR A 238 34.04 55.31 52.68
N ALA A 239 34.15 54.43 53.70
CA ALA A 239 33.14 53.48 54.23
C ALA A 239 33.15 52.01 53.74
N ARG A 240 34.14 51.26 54.23
CA ARG A 240 34.05 50.13 55.19
C ARG A 240 32.81 49.17 55.17
N GLN A 241 33.15 47.86 55.05
CA GLN A 241 32.56 46.63 55.66
C GLN A 241 31.25 46.02 55.14
N ASN A 242 31.30 44.78 54.59
CA ASN A 242 31.21 43.46 55.28
C ASN A 242 30.96 42.34 54.23
N HIS A 243 31.77 41.27 54.19
CA HIS A 243 31.40 39.87 54.54
C HIS A 243 30.07 39.40 53.92
N SER A 244 29.93 38.27 53.21
CA SER A 244 30.67 37.00 53.16
C SER A 244 29.84 36.03 52.28
N GLY A 245 30.45 35.10 51.54
CA GLY A 245 29.74 33.90 51.03
C GLY A 245 30.20 33.36 49.68
N GLN A 246 31.10 32.37 49.72
CA GLN A 246 31.68 31.61 48.61
C GLN A 246 30.74 30.48 48.11
N PRO A 247 30.84 29.99 46.85
CA PRO A 247 30.10 28.83 46.31
C PRO A 247 30.78 27.49 46.71
N PRO A 248 30.21 26.27 46.50
CA PRO A 248 30.41 25.56 45.22
C PRO A 248 29.36 24.46 44.82
N SER A 249 29.56 23.98 43.60
CA SER A 249 29.15 22.71 42.94
C SER A 249 28.86 21.46 43.79
N GLN A 250 27.91 20.63 43.32
CA GLN A 250 28.03 19.18 43.01
C GLN A 250 26.69 18.46 43.21
N PHE A 251 26.08 17.95 42.13
CA PHE A 251 25.24 16.75 42.24
C PHE A 251 25.39 15.92 40.97
N SER A 252 26.32 14.97 41.02
CA SER A 252 26.37 13.84 40.10
C SER A 252 26.56 12.58 40.91
N SER A 253 25.76 11.59 40.56
CA SER A 253 25.87 10.15 40.83
C SER A 253 25.48 9.60 42.21
N VAL A 254 24.83 8.43 42.11
CA VAL A 254 24.76 7.29 43.05
C VAL A 254 23.35 6.99 43.57
N PHE A 255 22.63 6.14 42.83
CA PHE A 255 21.95 4.95 43.37
C PHE A 255 21.68 3.97 42.21
N THR A 256 22.66 3.17 41.80
CA THR A 256 22.94 1.79 42.27
C THR A 256 21.88 0.76 41.87
N LYS A 257 22.15 0.07 40.75
CA LYS A 257 22.30 -1.39 40.61
C LYS A 257 21.49 -2.27 41.57
N HIS A 258 20.50 -3.00 41.05
CA HIS A 258 20.28 -4.39 41.44
C HIS A 258 19.88 -5.25 40.23
N SER A 259 20.69 -6.28 40.02
CA SER A 259 20.46 -7.44 39.17
C SER A 259 19.95 -8.59 40.05
N ILE A 260 19.38 -9.61 39.39
CA ILE A 260 19.30 -11.06 39.75
C ILE A 260 17.88 -11.63 39.99
N ASP A 261 17.42 -12.35 38.97
CA ASP A 261 16.91 -13.74 38.87
C ASP A 261 15.67 -14.31 39.60
N GLN A 262 15.12 -15.34 38.91
CA GLN A 262 14.19 -16.43 39.29
C GLN A 262 12.71 -16.16 38.93
N VAL A 263 11.97 -16.99 38.17
CA VAL A 263 12.03 -18.43 37.80
C VAL A 263 11.50 -18.61 36.37
#